data_AF-A0A139WMJ2-F1
#
_entry.id   AF-A0A139WMJ2-F1
#
_cell.length_a   1.000
_cell.length_b   1.000
_cell.length_c   1.000
_cell.angle_alpha   90.00
_cell.angle_beta   90.00
_cell.angle_gamma   90.00
#
_symmetry.space_group_name_H-M   'P 1'
#
loop_
_entity.id
_entity.type
_entity.pdbx_description
1 polymer ?
#
loop_
_entity_poly.entity_id
_entity_poly.type
_entity_poly.pdbx_seq_one_letter_code
_entity_poly.pdbx_strand_id
1 'polypeptide(L)'
;MQFSQAGVADVLRCAQRDENFVREMQDNVQAILKLFGTRYYHSSQRIIPALTNAWYYFMTTLGNLQTLGEEYTGTLRFSQDNTIPSKTAELLWLLLYIGGEPMYDRLINSLLHKVKHSSELTEQAKTLLIKILTFLQEQKPTLKRIHHSLFYIGGKYYNISNRILAIKYVLVREWLRDDTFTQSFKLLGHLSLFYILFNLIQQLWSSKNNGNVAENLISEVDTSKKGCVLCAENRKNPCATPCGHIFCWDCICDSLKYQHVCPICREVVLPSRIILLRYLTLQVRIEKMFRKSFQILQPTFKTRLLPIIRNKSTNVDLEKLEAESTDISVVDEELKAREEEIERKRNKSRLKNSDRNILFDKNPYPEPEHWQHGTLKYMRRTYGRYGEASGVDPSICWPVKDELENAKEYERVAFPYTITQIVEEAHKQRQEKNERIRLRQEEIAKKLEKLEQMKQDLYNRIRTKEKEATAAKERKERLIEEVRMHFGYTVDPRDEKFKELSET
;
A
#
# COMPACT_ATOMS: atom_id res chain seq x y z
N MET A 1 -35.15 -18.94 13.74
CA MET A 1 -34.03 -19.42 12.90
C MET A 1 -32.74 -19.10 13.63
N GLN A 2 -31.81 -20.05 13.69
CA GLN A 2 -30.50 -19.82 14.30
C GLN A 2 -29.63 -19.15 13.24
N PHE A 3 -29.24 -17.90 13.47
CA PHE A 3 -28.37 -17.17 12.55
C PHE A 3 -26.90 -17.41 12.92
N SER A 4 -26.05 -17.72 11.93
CA SER A 4 -24.60 -17.77 12.13
C SER A 4 -23.95 -16.41 11.95
N GLN A 5 -22.84 -16.21 12.65
CA GLN A 5 -22.05 -15.00 12.47
C GLN A 5 -21.32 -15.04 11.12
N ALA A 6 -21.31 -13.92 10.38
CA ALA A 6 -20.57 -13.82 9.13
C ALA A 6 -19.06 -13.94 9.36
N GLY A 7 -18.37 -14.65 8.46
CA GLY A 7 -16.92 -14.79 8.50
C GLY A 7 -16.20 -13.50 8.09
N VAL A 8 -14.90 -13.41 8.41
CA VAL A 8 -14.05 -12.27 8.01
C VAL A 8 -14.05 -12.10 6.48
N ALA A 9 -13.96 -13.21 5.75
CA ALA A 9 -13.96 -13.21 4.29
C ALA A 9 -15.28 -12.70 3.70
N ASP A 10 -16.42 -13.05 4.31
CA ASP A 10 -17.74 -12.63 3.84
C ASP A 10 -17.91 -11.11 4.01
N VAL A 11 -17.56 -10.59 5.18
CA VAL A 11 -17.65 -9.16 5.46
C VAL A 11 -16.69 -8.37 4.56
N LEU A 12 -15.50 -8.91 4.26
CA LEU A 12 -14.55 -8.26 3.36
C LEU A 12 -15.05 -8.24 1.91
N ARG A 13 -15.63 -9.36 1.42
CA ARG A 13 -16.23 -9.44 0.08
C ARG A 13 -17.44 -8.51 -0.05
N CYS A 14 -18.28 -8.44 0.97
CA CYS A 14 -19.39 -7.50 1.07
C CYS A 14 -18.89 -6.06 0.93
N ALA A 15 -17.94 -5.64 1.77
CA ALA A 15 -17.39 -4.29 1.76
C ALA A 15 -16.69 -3.97 0.42
N GLN A 16 -15.92 -4.90 -0.13
CA GLN A 16 -15.23 -4.70 -1.41
C GLN A 16 -16.22 -4.50 -2.57
N ARG A 17 -17.33 -5.25 -2.58
CA ARG A 17 -18.37 -5.10 -3.61
C ARG A 17 -19.05 -3.74 -3.52
N ASP A 18 -19.39 -3.30 -2.32
CA ASP A 18 -19.97 -1.97 -2.08
C ASP A 18 -18.99 -0.85 -2.48
N GLU A 19 -17.72 -0.95 -2.08
CA GLU A 19 -16.69 0.04 -2.43
C GLU A 19 -16.48 0.15 -3.94
N ASN A 20 -16.48 -0.96 -4.66
CA ASN A 20 -16.32 -0.96 -6.11
C ASN A 20 -17.47 -0.22 -6.81
N PHE A 21 -18.71 -0.48 -6.39
CA PHE A 21 -19.88 0.21 -6.95
C PHE A 21 -19.87 1.71 -6.63
N VAL A 22 -19.52 2.08 -5.39
CA VAL A 22 -19.42 3.49 -5.01
C VAL A 22 -18.32 4.20 -5.80
N ARG A 23 -17.18 3.56 -6.06
CA ARG A 23 -16.11 4.13 -6.91
C ARG A 23 -16.59 4.35 -8.34
N GLU A 24 -17.29 3.39 -8.93
CA GLU A 24 -17.89 3.55 -10.26
C GLU A 24 -18.88 4.74 -10.28
N MET A 25 -19.71 4.88 -9.25
CA MET A 25 -20.60 6.03 -9.11
C MET A 25 -19.84 7.35 -8.96
N GLN A 26 -18.72 7.36 -8.21
CA GLN A 26 -17.83 8.51 -8.09
C GLN A 26 -17.24 8.92 -9.44
N ASP A 27 -16.75 7.96 -10.22
CA ASP A 27 -16.16 8.21 -11.53
C ASP A 27 -17.19 8.77 -12.50
N ASN A 28 -18.42 8.25 -12.49
CA ASN A 28 -19.54 8.77 -13.28
C ASN A 28 -19.92 10.20 -12.89
N VAL A 29 -20.05 10.49 -11.58
CA VAL A 29 -20.32 11.85 -11.09
C VAL A 29 -19.19 12.81 -11.45
N GLN A 30 -17.93 12.37 -11.34
CA GLN A 30 -16.78 13.17 -11.74
C GLN A 30 -16.77 13.42 -13.24
N ALA A 31 -17.11 12.44 -14.08
CA ALA A 31 -17.21 12.61 -15.53
C ALA A 31 -18.25 13.67 -15.90
N ILE A 32 -19.42 13.64 -15.26
CA ILE A 32 -20.48 14.65 -15.45
C ILE A 32 -19.97 16.04 -15.02
N LEU A 33 -19.34 16.16 -13.85
CA LEU A 33 -18.81 17.45 -13.37
C LEU A 33 -17.69 18.02 -14.25
N LYS A 34 -16.91 17.17 -14.93
CA LYS A 34 -15.92 17.61 -15.91
C LYS A 34 -16.56 18.28 -17.12
N LEU A 35 -17.78 17.90 -17.53
CA LEU A 35 -18.50 18.56 -18.62
C LEU A 35 -18.88 20.01 -18.27
N PHE A 36 -19.13 20.30 -16.99
CA PHE A 36 -19.44 21.65 -16.50
C PHE A 36 -18.20 22.54 -16.28
N GLY A 37 -16.99 22.01 -16.52
CA GLY A 37 -15.74 22.76 -16.52
C GLY A 37 -14.80 22.45 -15.35
N THR A 38 -13.50 22.65 -15.60
CA THR A 38 -12.39 22.23 -14.72
C THR A 38 -12.41 22.91 -13.34
N ARG A 39 -12.93 24.14 -13.25
CA ARG A 39 -13.05 24.88 -11.97
C ARG A 39 -14.06 24.23 -11.02
N TYR A 40 -15.23 23.85 -11.55
CA TYR A 40 -16.27 23.18 -10.76
C TYR A 40 -15.83 21.77 -10.35
N TYR A 41 -15.14 21.05 -11.23
CA TYR A 41 -14.53 19.76 -10.92
C TYR A 41 -13.58 19.85 -9.72
N HIS A 42 -12.60 20.75 -9.74
CA HIS A 42 -11.61 20.87 -8.66
C HIS A 42 -12.21 21.34 -7.34
N SER A 43 -13.17 22.28 -7.37
CA SER A 43 -13.85 22.73 -6.16
C SER A 43 -14.67 21.62 -5.49
N SER A 44 -15.31 20.76 -6.30
CA SER A 44 -16.21 19.71 -5.81
C SER A 44 -15.50 18.38 -5.52
N GLN A 45 -14.28 18.17 -6.02
CA GLN A 45 -13.51 16.92 -5.89
C GLN A 45 -13.39 16.42 -4.44
N ARG A 46 -13.30 17.34 -3.47
CA ARG A 46 -13.19 16.99 -2.05
C ARG A 46 -14.49 16.44 -1.45
N ILE A 47 -15.64 16.84 -2.00
CA ILE A 47 -16.97 16.55 -1.44
C ILE A 47 -17.58 15.30 -2.11
N ILE A 48 -17.26 15.05 -3.38
CA ILE A 48 -17.82 13.95 -4.17
C ILE A 48 -17.72 12.58 -3.46
N PRO A 49 -16.59 12.16 -2.86
CA PRO A 49 -16.52 10.85 -2.22
C PRO A 49 -17.48 10.71 -1.03
N ALA A 50 -17.63 11.76 -0.23
CA ALA A 50 -18.57 11.75 0.90
C ALA A 50 -20.02 11.75 0.42
N LEU A 51 -20.34 12.54 -0.61
CA LEU A 51 -21.68 12.67 -1.16
C LEU A 51 -22.15 11.37 -1.82
N THR A 52 -21.29 10.72 -2.59
CA THR A 52 -21.60 9.44 -3.24
C THR A 52 -21.79 8.32 -2.23
N ASN A 53 -20.92 8.21 -1.23
CA ASN A 53 -21.13 7.28 -0.11
C ASN A 53 -22.45 7.57 0.62
N ALA A 54 -22.74 8.84 0.93
CA ALA A 54 -23.98 9.23 1.59
C ALA A 54 -25.19 8.82 0.76
N TRP A 55 -25.16 9.11 -0.53
CA TRP A 55 -26.25 8.80 -1.44
C TRP A 55 -26.50 7.29 -1.55
N TYR A 56 -25.44 6.50 -1.74
CA TYR A 56 -25.55 5.04 -1.85
C TYR A 56 -26.14 4.41 -0.59
N TYR A 57 -25.57 4.71 0.58
CA TYR A 57 -26.04 4.14 1.85
C TYR A 57 -27.38 4.73 2.30
N PHE A 58 -27.73 5.94 1.89
CA PHE A 58 -29.05 6.50 2.09
C PHE A 58 -30.12 5.73 1.32
N MET A 59 -29.89 5.49 0.03
CA MET A 59 -30.85 4.76 -0.82
C MET A 59 -30.99 3.29 -0.43
N THR A 60 -29.90 2.66 0.03
CA THR A 60 -29.91 1.24 0.43
C THR A 60 -30.35 1.10 1.89
N THR A 61 -29.45 1.43 2.82
CA THR A 61 -29.61 1.18 4.27
C THR A 61 -30.83 1.90 4.85
N LEU A 62 -30.89 3.23 4.70
CA LEU A 62 -32.01 3.99 5.25
C LEU A 62 -33.33 3.66 4.53
N GLY A 63 -33.25 3.24 3.27
CA GLY A 63 -34.37 2.70 2.48
C GLY A 63 -34.86 1.30 2.86
N ASN A 64 -34.30 0.63 3.87
CA ASN A 64 -34.59 -0.79 4.22
C ASN A 64 -34.27 -1.78 3.09
N LEU A 65 -33.38 -1.42 2.17
CA LEU A 65 -32.90 -2.28 1.11
C LEU A 65 -31.51 -2.83 1.47
N GLN A 66 -31.22 -4.04 1.02
CA GLN A 66 -29.90 -4.62 1.15
C GLN A 66 -28.90 -3.82 0.29
N THR A 67 -27.66 -3.67 0.76
CA THR A 67 -26.60 -3.17 -0.11
C THR A 67 -26.23 -4.23 -1.15
N LEU A 68 -25.63 -3.82 -2.27
CA LEU A 68 -25.15 -4.76 -3.30
C LEU A 68 -24.13 -5.75 -2.74
N GLY A 69 -23.31 -5.33 -1.77
CA GLY A 69 -22.42 -6.20 -1.02
C GLY A 69 -23.18 -7.21 -0.17
N GLU A 70 -24.20 -6.76 0.57
CA GLU A 70 -25.05 -7.60 1.41
C GLU A 70 -25.79 -8.67 0.58
N GLU A 71 -26.33 -8.30 -0.57
CA GLU A 71 -26.97 -9.22 -1.52
C GLU A 71 -25.96 -10.24 -2.09
N TYR A 72 -24.76 -9.77 -2.45
CA TYR A 72 -23.72 -10.61 -3.06
C TYR A 72 -23.21 -11.69 -2.11
N THR A 73 -23.00 -11.36 -0.84
CA THR A 73 -22.51 -12.33 0.17
C THR A 73 -23.61 -12.97 1.00
N GLY A 74 -24.87 -12.57 0.83
CA GLY A 74 -25.98 -13.05 1.66
C GLY A 74 -25.83 -12.71 3.14
N THR A 75 -25.20 -11.57 3.45
CA THR A 75 -24.97 -11.09 4.81
C THR A 75 -25.88 -9.93 5.14
N LEU A 76 -26.32 -9.83 6.39
CA LEU A 76 -27.17 -8.74 6.89
C LEU A 76 -26.56 -8.08 8.13
N ARG A 77 -26.82 -6.79 8.30
CA ARG A 77 -26.47 -6.03 9.50
C ARG A 77 -27.48 -6.26 10.61
N PHE A 78 -26.98 -6.59 11.78
CA PHE A 78 -27.76 -6.82 12.99
C PHE A 78 -27.15 -6.07 14.18
N SER A 79 -28.01 -5.63 15.08
CA SER A 79 -27.60 -5.14 16.40
C SER A 79 -27.06 -6.27 17.28
N GLN A 80 -26.52 -5.94 18.45
CA GLN A 80 -26.05 -6.91 19.43
C GLN A 80 -27.11 -7.95 19.78
N ASP A 81 -28.36 -7.52 19.89
CA ASP A 81 -29.54 -8.32 20.28
C ASP A 81 -30.11 -9.20 19.14
N ASN A 82 -29.38 -9.33 18.02
CA ASN A 82 -29.86 -10.05 16.83
C ASN A 82 -31.19 -9.50 16.27
N THR A 83 -31.42 -8.20 16.45
CA THR A 83 -32.50 -7.45 15.80
C THR A 83 -31.94 -6.57 14.68
N ILE A 84 -32.78 -6.25 13.70
CA ILE A 84 -32.44 -5.27 12.65
C ILE A 84 -32.25 -3.91 13.36
N PRO A 85 -31.17 -3.17 13.07
CA PRO A 85 -30.91 -1.87 13.70
C PRO A 85 -32.07 -0.89 13.43
N SER A 86 -32.36 -0.04 14.41
CA SER A 86 -33.36 1.02 14.25
C SER A 86 -32.90 2.04 13.19
N LYS A 87 -33.85 2.74 12.57
CA LYS A 87 -33.54 3.82 11.61
C LYS A 87 -32.66 4.92 12.21
N THR A 88 -32.82 5.19 13.50
CA THR A 88 -31.96 6.14 14.23
C THR A 88 -30.53 5.63 14.36
N ALA A 89 -30.34 4.33 14.64
CA ALA A 89 -29.03 3.71 14.72
C ALA A 89 -28.36 3.65 13.33
N GLU A 90 -29.10 3.34 12.27
CA GLU A 90 -28.62 3.37 10.88
C GLU A 90 -28.21 4.78 10.42
N LEU A 91 -29.01 5.80 10.78
CA LEU A 91 -28.69 7.18 10.48
C LEU A 91 -27.42 7.61 11.22
N LEU A 92 -27.33 7.34 12.52
CA LEU A 92 -26.15 7.63 13.32
C LEU A 92 -24.92 6.89 12.80
N TRP A 93 -25.09 5.64 12.36
CA TRP A 93 -24.05 4.85 11.72
C TRP A 93 -23.52 5.54 10.47
N LEU A 94 -24.42 5.99 9.58
CA LEU A 94 -24.05 6.67 8.34
C LEU A 94 -23.32 7.99 8.61
N LEU A 95 -23.81 8.77 9.58
CA LEU A 95 -23.18 10.01 10.01
C LEU A 95 -21.76 9.77 10.56
N LEU A 96 -21.56 8.73 11.37
CA LEU A 96 -20.24 8.35 11.86
C LEU A 96 -19.33 7.79 10.77
N TYR A 97 -19.89 7.03 9.82
CA TYR A 97 -19.12 6.43 8.73
C TYR A 97 -18.52 7.50 7.81
N ILE A 98 -19.30 8.52 7.45
CA ILE A 98 -18.87 9.59 6.53
C ILE A 98 -18.22 10.74 7.28
N GLY A 99 -18.81 11.14 8.41
CA GLY A 99 -18.43 12.33 9.18
C GLY A 99 -17.49 12.07 10.35
N GLY A 100 -17.23 10.81 10.72
CA GLY A 100 -16.44 10.49 11.92
C GLY A 100 -15.01 11.02 11.85
N GLU A 101 -14.37 10.93 10.69
CA GLU A 101 -13.01 11.43 10.48
C GLU A 101 -12.88 12.97 10.59
N PRO A 102 -13.68 13.78 9.87
CA PRO A 102 -13.65 15.23 10.04
C PRO A 102 -14.15 15.69 11.41
N MET A 103 -15.09 14.97 12.04
CA MET A 103 -15.50 15.25 13.42
C MET A 103 -14.34 15.04 14.40
N TYR A 104 -13.59 13.95 14.25
CA TYR A 104 -12.41 13.69 15.08
C TYR A 104 -11.37 14.82 14.97
N ASP A 105 -11.05 15.25 13.75
CA ASP A 105 -10.09 16.34 13.54
C ASP A 105 -10.58 17.65 14.17
N ARG A 106 -11.87 17.98 14.02
CA ARG A 106 -12.48 19.16 14.65
C ARG A 106 -12.47 19.08 16.18
N LEU A 107 -12.79 17.91 16.74
CA LEU A 107 -12.81 17.69 18.19
C LEU A 107 -11.42 17.87 18.78
N ILE A 108 -10.40 17.22 18.21
CA ILE A 108 -9.02 17.33 18.68
C ILE A 108 -8.51 18.78 18.57
N ASN A 109 -8.76 19.45 17.44
CA ASN A 109 -8.36 20.84 17.26
C ASN A 109 -9.08 21.79 18.24
N SER A 110 -10.37 21.55 18.51
CA SER A 110 -11.14 22.31 19.50
C SER A 110 -10.61 22.09 20.91
N LEU A 111 -10.29 20.85 21.29
CA LEU A 111 -9.69 20.53 22.59
C LEU A 111 -8.30 21.16 22.72
N LEU A 112 -7.49 21.09 21.68
CA LEU A 112 -6.16 21.68 21.64
C LEU A 112 -6.24 23.22 21.76
N HIS A 113 -7.22 23.85 21.11
CA HIS A 113 -7.50 25.27 21.27
C HIS A 113 -7.91 25.62 22.72
N LYS A 114 -8.84 24.86 23.31
CA LYS A 114 -9.30 25.06 24.71
C LYS A 114 -8.15 24.89 25.70
N VAL A 115 -7.34 23.85 25.57
CA VAL A 115 -6.18 23.59 26.45
C VAL A 115 -5.11 24.67 26.29
N LYS A 116 -4.92 25.25 25.10
CA LYS A 116 -3.97 26.36 24.91
C LYS A 116 -4.44 27.66 25.59
N HIS A 117 -5.74 27.93 25.60
CA HIS A 117 -6.31 29.19 26.09
C HIS A 117 -6.88 29.10 27.52
N SER A 118 -6.90 27.93 28.15
CA SER A 118 -7.33 27.78 29.54
C SER A 118 -6.30 28.39 30.50
N SER A 119 -6.75 29.32 31.34
CA SER A 119 -5.97 29.94 32.43
C SER A 119 -5.96 29.12 33.72
N GLU A 120 -6.81 28.10 33.83
CA GLU A 120 -7.00 27.30 35.06
C GLU A 120 -6.03 26.13 35.21
N LEU A 121 -5.30 25.75 34.15
CA LEU A 121 -4.42 24.59 34.15
C LEU A 121 -2.97 24.97 34.48
N THR A 122 -2.32 24.15 35.32
CA THR A 122 -0.88 24.24 35.57
C THR A 122 -0.07 24.03 34.29
N GLU A 123 1.03 24.77 34.11
CA GLU A 123 1.88 24.70 32.91
C GLU A 123 2.41 23.29 32.59
N GLN A 124 2.69 22.48 33.60
CA GLN A 124 3.08 21.07 33.43
C GLN A 124 1.92 20.22 32.87
N ALA A 125 0.70 20.40 33.39
CA ALA A 125 -0.48 19.69 32.88
C ALA A 125 -0.81 20.11 31.45
N LYS A 126 -0.66 21.40 31.14
CA LYS A 126 -0.88 21.97 29.80
C LYS A 126 0.07 21.36 28.76
N THR A 127 1.37 21.29 29.07
CA THR A 127 2.36 20.69 28.17
C THR A 127 2.15 19.19 27.97
N LEU A 128 1.74 18.45 29.01
CA LEU A 128 1.39 17.03 28.88
C LEU A 128 0.14 16.80 28.03
N LEU A 129 -0.93 17.56 28.27
CA LEU A 129 -2.17 17.44 27.49
C LEU A 129 -1.96 17.82 26.03
N ILE A 130 -1.17 18.86 25.75
CA ILE A 130 -0.81 19.22 24.38
C ILE A 130 -0.04 18.07 23.72
N LYS A 131 0.98 17.50 24.39
CA LYS A 131 1.73 16.35 23.87
C LYS A 131 0.83 15.14 23.56
N ILE A 132 -0.14 14.85 24.44
CA ILE A 132 -1.10 13.75 24.23
C ILE A 132 -2.02 14.05 23.05
N LEU A 133 -2.58 15.25 22.97
CA LEU A 133 -3.49 15.63 21.87
C LEU A 133 -2.78 15.65 20.51
N THR A 134 -1.54 16.16 20.45
CA THR A 134 -0.72 16.11 19.23
C THR A 134 -0.35 14.68 18.87
N PHE A 135 -0.02 13.84 19.86
CA PHE A 135 0.23 12.43 19.63
C PHE A 135 -1.01 11.71 19.08
N LEU A 136 -2.20 11.95 19.65
CA LEU A 136 -3.45 11.40 19.14
C LEU A 136 -3.73 11.84 17.70
N GLN A 137 -3.50 13.12 17.39
CA GLN A 137 -3.65 13.67 16.04
C GLN A 137 -2.70 12.99 15.02
N GLU A 138 -1.44 12.78 15.41
CA GLU A 138 -0.44 12.11 14.57
C GLU A 138 -0.70 10.61 14.39
N GLN A 139 -1.24 9.94 15.41
CA GLN A 139 -1.45 8.48 15.43
C GLN A 139 -2.83 8.02 14.92
N LYS A 140 -3.62 8.93 14.35
CA LYS A 140 -4.87 8.62 13.63
C LYS A 140 -4.77 7.42 12.66
N PRO A 141 -3.77 7.32 11.76
CA PRO A 141 -3.65 6.16 10.87
C PRO A 141 -3.35 4.86 11.64
N THR A 142 -2.61 4.94 12.74
CA THR A 142 -2.29 3.80 13.60
C THR A 142 -3.56 3.26 14.27
N LEU A 143 -4.45 4.14 14.73
CA LEU A 143 -5.74 3.75 15.30
C LEU A 143 -6.61 2.97 14.29
N LYS A 144 -6.68 3.44 13.04
CA LYS A 144 -7.39 2.72 11.96
C LYS A 144 -6.78 1.33 11.72
N ARG A 145 -5.45 1.23 11.68
CA ARG A 145 -4.75 -0.07 11.50
C ARG A 145 -4.98 -1.02 12.67
N ILE A 146 -4.98 -0.53 13.91
CA ILE A 146 -5.30 -1.34 15.09
C ILE A 146 -6.72 -1.88 14.97
N HIS A 147 -7.69 -1.03 14.62
CA HIS A 147 -9.08 -1.46 14.43
C HIS A 147 -9.23 -2.55 13.35
N HIS A 148 -8.60 -2.38 12.18
CA HIS A 148 -8.61 -3.41 11.13
C HIS A 148 -7.93 -4.71 11.57
N SER A 149 -6.85 -4.62 12.35
CA SER A 149 -6.17 -5.81 12.88
C SER A 149 -7.07 -6.57 13.87
N LEU A 150 -7.78 -5.85 14.75
CA LEU A 150 -8.77 -6.43 15.65
C LEU A 150 -9.96 -7.04 14.90
N PHE A 151 -10.33 -6.46 13.76
CA PHE A 151 -11.33 -7.04 12.86
C PHE A 151 -10.86 -8.38 12.29
N TYR A 152 -9.62 -8.50 11.81
CA TYR A 152 -9.11 -9.77 11.29
C TYR A 152 -9.06 -10.89 12.35
N ILE A 153 -8.83 -10.53 13.61
CA ILE A 153 -8.81 -11.50 14.73
C ILE A 153 -10.23 -11.96 15.10
N GLY A 154 -11.18 -11.02 15.21
CA GLY A 154 -12.50 -11.28 15.78
C GLY A 154 -13.66 -11.40 14.78
N GLY A 155 -13.52 -10.85 13.56
CA GLY A 155 -14.53 -10.86 12.50
C GLY A 155 -15.84 -10.13 12.79
N LYS A 156 -15.95 -9.38 13.89
CA LYS A 156 -17.22 -8.77 14.33
C LYS A 156 -17.55 -7.44 13.65
N TYR A 157 -16.59 -6.51 13.67
CA TYR A 157 -16.83 -5.10 13.29
C TYR A 157 -15.79 -4.61 12.28
N TYR A 158 -16.19 -4.46 11.02
CA TYR A 158 -15.29 -4.02 9.94
C TYR A 158 -14.98 -2.52 9.99
N ASN A 159 -16.00 -1.68 10.17
CA ASN A 159 -15.85 -0.22 10.29
C ASN A 159 -15.81 0.23 11.75
N ILE A 160 -15.19 1.38 12.02
CA ILE A 160 -15.20 1.99 13.36
C ILE A 160 -16.63 2.36 13.77
N SER A 161 -17.45 2.84 12.81
CA SER A 161 -18.88 3.10 13.02
C SER A 161 -19.64 1.86 13.48
N ASN A 162 -19.38 0.70 12.87
CA ASN A 162 -19.95 -0.59 13.29
C ASN A 162 -19.56 -0.94 14.73
N ARG A 163 -18.31 -0.67 15.12
CA ARG A 163 -17.82 -0.97 16.46
C ARG A 163 -18.46 -0.08 17.52
N ILE A 164 -18.61 1.21 17.25
CA ILE A 164 -19.21 2.17 18.20
C ILE A 164 -20.68 1.83 18.44
N LEU A 165 -21.41 1.43 17.40
CA LEU A 165 -22.85 1.11 17.49
C LEU A 165 -23.14 -0.38 17.69
N ALA A 166 -22.10 -1.20 17.88
CA ALA A 166 -22.21 -2.65 18.03
C ALA A 166 -23.03 -3.35 16.91
N ILE A 167 -22.94 -2.85 15.68
CA ILE A 167 -23.61 -3.42 14.51
C ILE A 167 -22.71 -4.49 13.89
N LYS A 168 -23.13 -5.75 13.98
CA LYS A 168 -22.40 -6.92 13.45
C LYS A 168 -23.02 -7.43 12.17
N TYR A 169 -22.24 -8.18 11.38
CA TYR A 169 -22.74 -8.88 10.21
C TYR A 169 -23.08 -10.33 10.54
N VAL A 170 -24.21 -10.78 10.02
CA VAL A 170 -24.79 -12.10 10.24
C VAL A 170 -25.06 -12.74 8.88
N LEU A 171 -24.76 -14.02 8.74
CA LEU A 171 -24.96 -14.74 7.49
C LEU A 171 -26.41 -15.29 7.45
N VAL A 172 -27.12 -15.00 6.37
CA VAL A 172 -28.51 -15.48 6.19
C VAL A 172 -28.52 -16.93 5.68
N ARG A 173 -27.51 -17.30 4.89
CA ARG A 173 -27.40 -18.60 4.22
C ARG A 173 -26.26 -19.41 4.82
N GLU A 174 -26.57 -20.31 5.76
CA GLU A 174 -25.54 -21.12 6.45
C GLU A 174 -24.63 -21.89 5.49
N TRP A 175 -25.16 -22.41 4.37
CA TRP A 175 -24.39 -23.21 3.42
C TRP A 175 -23.35 -22.41 2.61
N LEU A 176 -23.38 -21.07 2.67
CA LEU A 176 -22.39 -20.21 2.00
C LEU A 176 -21.18 -19.94 2.90
N ARG A 177 -21.21 -20.41 4.15
CA ARG A 177 -20.14 -20.21 5.12
C ARG A 177 -18.86 -20.89 4.66
N ASP A 178 -17.82 -20.08 4.48
CA ASP A 178 -16.48 -20.56 4.13
C ASP A 178 -15.50 -20.30 5.27
N ASP A 179 -15.22 -21.35 6.05
CA ASP A 179 -14.30 -21.27 7.19
C ASP A 179 -12.82 -21.52 6.80
N THR A 180 -12.53 -21.83 5.53
CA THR A 180 -11.20 -22.30 5.07
C THR A 180 -10.06 -21.31 5.38
N PHE A 181 -10.33 -20.00 5.30
CA PHE A 181 -9.31 -18.96 5.49
C PHE A 181 -9.34 -18.27 6.86
N THR A 182 -10.20 -18.69 7.78
CA THR A 182 -10.38 -18.01 9.08
C THR A 182 -9.08 -17.97 9.89
N GLN A 183 -8.26 -19.02 9.84
CA GLN A 183 -6.97 -19.05 10.53
C GLN A 183 -5.95 -18.10 9.89
N SER A 184 -5.91 -18.03 8.56
CA SER A 184 -5.01 -17.13 7.82
C SER A 184 -5.28 -15.66 8.14
N PHE A 185 -6.55 -15.25 8.24
CA PHE A 185 -6.90 -13.89 8.65
C PHE A 185 -6.53 -13.61 10.11
N LYS A 186 -6.74 -14.57 11.04
CA LYS A 186 -6.29 -14.41 12.43
C LYS A 186 -4.77 -14.21 12.51
N LEU A 187 -3.99 -15.00 11.78
CA LEU A 187 -2.53 -14.84 11.68
C LEU A 187 -2.16 -13.46 11.16
N LEU A 188 -2.79 -13.01 10.06
CA LEU A 188 -2.56 -11.68 9.48
C LEU A 188 -2.83 -10.57 10.49
N GLY A 189 -3.92 -10.69 11.27
CA GLY A 189 -4.26 -9.73 12.34
C GLY A 189 -3.25 -9.69 13.49
N HIS A 190 -2.72 -10.85 13.91
CA HIS A 190 -1.66 -10.89 14.92
C HIS A 190 -0.35 -10.31 14.41
N LEU A 191 0.04 -10.63 13.18
CA LEU A 191 1.23 -10.08 12.52
C LEU A 191 1.14 -8.56 12.37
N SER A 192 -0.03 -8.04 11.98
CA SER A 192 -0.24 -6.60 11.85
C SER A 192 -0.21 -5.89 13.21
N LEU A 193 -0.79 -6.47 14.27
CA LEU A 193 -0.67 -5.93 15.63
C LEU A 193 0.78 -5.93 16.11
N PHE A 194 1.53 -7.00 15.86
CA PHE A 194 2.95 -7.07 16.21
C PHE A 194 3.76 -5.99 15.49
N TYR A 195 3.53 -5.81 14.18
CA TYR A 195 4.19 -4.76 13.41
C TYR A 195 3.88 -3.35 13.96
N ILE A 196 2.62 -3.08 14.31
CA ILE A 196 2.21 -1.80 14.90
C ILE A 196 2.88 -1.59 16.26
N LEU A 197 2.88 -2.62 17.11
CA LEU A 197 3.54 -2.58 18.42
C LEU A 197 5.04 -2.32 18.28
N PHE A 198 5.71 -3.02 17.36
CA PHE A 198 7.12 -2.83 17.07
C PHE A 198 7.44 -1.39 16.64
N ASN A 199 6.66 -0.82 15.71
CA ASN A 199 6.83 0.56 15.27
C ASN A 199 6.56 1.56 16.39
N LEU A 200 5.56 1.31 17.24
CA LEU A 200 5.25 2.15 18.39
C LEU A 200 6.40 2.16 19.42
N ILE A 201 6.96 0.98 19.72
CA ILE A 201 8.12 0.84 20.60
C ILE A 201 9.31 1.59 20.01
N GLN A 202 9.60 1.40 18.71
CA GLN A 202 10.69 2.10 18.03
C GLN A 202 10.52 3.63 18.08
N GLN A 203 9.29 4.13 17.89
CA GLN A 203 8.98 5.57 17.98
C GLN A 203 9.19 6.11 19.41
N LEU A 204 8.75 5.38 20.43
CA LEU A 204 8.94 5.77 21.84
C LEU A 204 10.42 5.75 22.25
N TRP A 205 11.17 4.75 21.79
CA TRP A 205 12.62 4.63 22.05
C TRP A 205 13.41 5.74 21.34
N SER A 206 13.06 6.06 20.09
CA SER A 206 13.68 7.17 19.36
C SER A 206 13.32 8.54 19.95
N SER A 207 12.13 8.70 20.52
CA SER A 207 11.70 9.94 21.18
C SER A 207 12.51 10.22 22.45
N LYS A 208 12.81 9.18 23.24
CA LYS A 208 13.65 9.28 24.44
C LYS A 208 15.11 9.66 24.12
N ASN A 209 15.64 9.24 22.97
CA ASN A 209 16.99 9.60 22.49
C ASN A 209 17.09 10.97 21.79
N ASN A 210 15.96 11.60 21.42
CA ASN A 210 15.93 12.86 20.64
C ASN A 210 15.57 14.11 21.46
N GLY A 211 15.50 14.00 22.80
CA GLY A 211 15.06 15.08 23.70
C GLY A 211 15.84 16.40 23.62
N ASN A 212 16.98 16.46 22.92
CA ASN A 212 17.82 17.66 22.83
C ASN A 212 17.93 18.26 21.40
N VAL A 213 17.18 17.77 20.40
CA VAL A 213 17.38 18.18 18.98
C VAL A 213 16.15 18.83 18.33
N ALA A 214 14.95 18.62 18.88
CA ALA A 214 13.70 19.03 18.24
C ALA A 214 13.37 20.54 18.35
N GLU A 215 14.01 21.27 19.26
CA GLU A 215 13.67 22.68 19.53
C GLU A 215 14.31 23.67 18.54
N ASN A 216 15.30 23.24 17.73
CA ASN A 216 16.02 24.09 16.77
C ASN A 216 15.63 23.90 15.29
N LEU A 217 14.49 23.26 14.98
CA LEU A 217 14.11 22.89 13.60
C LEU A 217 12.79 23.48 13.09
N ILE A 218 12.08 24.27 13.90
CA ILE A 218 10.74 24.80 13.54
C ILE A 218 10.74 26.33 13.34
N SER A 219 11.81 27.03 13.69
CA SER A 219 12.00 28.44 13.32
C SER A 219 12.73 28.54 11.98
N GLU A 220 12.17 29.32 11.05
CA GLU A 220 12.65 29.60 9.69
C GLU A 220 12.32 28.57 8.61
N VAL A 221 11.07 28.57 8.12
CA VAL A 221 10.80 29.12 6.78
C VAL A 221 9.42 29.77 6.81
N ASP A 222 9.42 31.08 6.97
CA ASP A 222 8.26 31.93 6.70
C ASP A 222 8.07 31.95 5.17
N THR A 223 7.41 30.94 4.59
CA THR A 223 6.94 31.00 3.20
C THR A 223 5.76 31.96 3.13
N SER A 224 6.08 33.23 3.20
CA SER A 224 5.13 34.33 3.05
C SER A 224 4.40 34.24 1.69
N LYS A 225 3.07 34.11 1.80
CA LYS A 225 2.06 34.87 1.04
C LYS A 225 1.96 34.68 -0.49
N LYS A 226 1.88 33.45 -1.02
CA LYS A 226 1.14 33.19 -2.27
C LYS A 226 0.43 31.84 -2.19
N GLY A 227 -0.90 31.78 -2.30
CA GLY A 227 -1.66 30.53 -2.44
C GLY A 227 -1.37 29.83 -3.78
N CYS A 228 -1.82 28.59 -3.94
CA CYS A 228 -1.84 27.93 -5.25
C CYS A 228 -2.94 28.55 -6.12
N VAL A 229 -2.65 28.89 -7.38
CA VAL A 229 -3.64 29.49 -8.30
C VAL A 229 -4.75 28.51 -8.71
N LEU A 230 -4.49 27.19 -8.62
CA LEU A 230 -5.45 26.15 -9.00
C LEU A 230 -6.41 25.76 -7.85
N CYS A 231 -5.90 25.61 -6.63
CA CYS A 231 -6.74 25.23 -5.47
C CYS A 231 -7.02 26.36 -4.48
N ALA A 232 -6.46 27.56 -4.67
CA ALA A 232 -6.57 28.73 -3.79
C ALA A 232 -6.12 28.52 -2.32
N GLU A 233 -5.62 27.34 -1.97
CA GLU A 233 -5.07 27.01 -0.64
C GLU A 233 -3.56 27.26 -0.55
N ASN A 234 -3.00 27.15 0.65
CA ASN A 234 -1.55 27.08 0.84
C ASN A 234 -0.97 25.88 0.08
N ARG A 235 0.15 26.11 -0.63
CA ARG A 235 0.76 25.10 -1.49
C ARG A 235 1.21 23.88 -0.69
N LYS A 236 0.62 22.72 -0.97
CA LYS A 236 1.06 21.40 -0.47
C LYS A 236 1.98 20.77 -1.52
N ASN A 237 3.17 20.33 -1.12
CA ASN A 237 4.19 19.75 -2.02
C ASN A 237 4.44 20.63 -3.25
N PRO A 238 5.08 21.80 -3.08
CA PRO A 238 5.24 22.77 -4.16
C PRO A 238 6.09 22.18 -5.29
N CYS A 239 5.65 22.42 -6.52
CA CYS A 239 6.29 21.96 -7.74
C CYS A 239 6.44 23.12 -8.72
N ALA A 240 7.51 23.12 -9.50
CA ALA A 240 7.79 24.12 -10.51
C ALA A 240 7.63 23.54 -11.91
N THR A 241 6.92 24.28 -12.75
CA THR A 241 6.88 24.04 -14.21
C THR A 241 8.16 24.60 -14.87
N PRO A 242 8.53 24.14 -16.08
CA PRO A 242 9.71 24.63 -16.82
C PRO A 242 9.72 26.16 -17.02
N CYS A 243 8.55 26.76 -17.10
CA CYS A 243 8.35 28.21 -17.20
C CYS A 243 8.50 28.96 -15.87
N GLY A 244 8.80 28.27 -14.77
CA GLY A 244 9.07 28.85 -13.45
C GLY A 244 7.84 29.08 -12.57
N HIS A 245 6.63 28.74 -13.03
CA HIS A 245 5.41 28.88 -12.23
C HIS A 245 5.23 27.74 -11.22
N ILE A 246 4.80 28.09 -10.00
CA ILE A 246 4.76 27.19 -8.84
C ILE A 246 3.31 26.83 -8.46
N PHE A 247 3.03 25.52 -8.39
CA PHE A 247 1.71 24.96 -8.04
C PHE A 247 1.84 23.86 -6.98
N CYS A 248 0.72 23.32 -6.48
CA CYS A 248 0.74 22.02 -5.78
C CYS A 248 0.99 20.91 -6.79
N TRP A 249 1.76 19.88 -6.41
CA TRP A 249 2.04 18.71 -7.27
C TRP A 249 0.75 18.10 -7.86
N ASP A 250 -0.23 17.81 -7.01
CA ASP A 250 -1.47 17.18 -7.46
C ASP A 250 -2.27 18.10 -8.40
N CYS A 251 -2.30 19.40 -8.12
CA CYS A 251 -3.05 20.37 -8.92
C CYS A 251 -2.47 20.56 -10.33
N ILE A 252 -1.14 20.67 -10.48
CA ILE A 252 -0.55 20.84 -11.80
C ILE A 252 -0.60 19.55 -12.62
N CYS A 253 -0.39 18.40 -11.98
CA CYS A 253 -0.48 17.11 -12.65
C CYS A 253 -1.89 16.87 -13.19
N ASP A 254 -2.93 17.23 -12.43
CA ASP A 254 -4.30 17.13 -12.91
C ASP A 254 -4.61 18.13 -14.03
N SER A 255 -4.12 19.37 -13.93
CA SER A 255 -4.30 20.36 -15.01
C SER A 255 -3.64 19.91 -16.33
N LEU A 256 -2.43 19.36 -16.25
CA LEU A 256 -1.66 18.94 -17.42
C LEU A 256 -2.19 17.67 -18.09
N LYS A 257 -3.04 16.89 -17.41
CA LYS A 257 -3.77 15.78 -18.06
C LYS A 257 -4.82 16.27 -19.05
N TYR A 258 -5.41 17.45 -18.82
CA TYR A 258 -6.43 18.02 -19.71
C TYR A 258 -5.83 18.93 -20.76
N GLN A 259 -4.89 19.79 -20.36
CA GLN A 259 -4.24 20.73 -21.25
C GLN A 259 -2.75 20.76 -20.96
N HIS A 260 -1.92 20.35 -21.92
CA HIS A 260 -0.45 20.34 -21.80
C HIS A 260 0.17 21.75 -21.84
N VAL A 261 -0.44 22.71 -21.16
CA VAL A 261 0.01 24.11 -21.07
C VAL A 261 0.02 24.58 -19.63
N CYS A 262 0.92 25.50 -19.31
CA CYS A 262 0.96 26.15 -18.02
C CYS A 262 -0.33 26.99 -17.79
N PRO A 263 -1.05 26.83 -16.66
CA PRO A 263 -2.25 27.59 -16.38
C PRO A 263 -2.07 29.11 -16.25
N ILE A 264 -0.83 29.59 -16.10
CA ILE A 264 -0.51 31.01 -15.94
C ILE A 264 0.01 31.62 -17.25
N CYS A 265 1.08 31.07 -17.84
CA CYS A 265 1.69 31.64 -19.04
C CYS A 265 1.33 30.92 -20.35
N ARG A 266 0.56 29.84 -20.30
CA ARG A 266 0.14 29.01 -21.46
C ARG A 266 1.29 28.40 -22.27
N GLU A 267 2.51 28.41 -21.75
CA GLU A 267 3.64 27.70 -22.33
C GLU A 267 3.41 26.19 -22.28
N VAL A 268 3.81 25.46 -23.33
CA VAL A 268 3.61 24.01 -23.41
C VAL A 268 4.48 23.32 -22.35
N VAL A 269 3.86 22.54 -21.47
CA VAL A 269 4.54 21.85 -20.37
C VAL A 269 4.22 20.36 -20.44
N LEU A 270 5.27 19.55 -20.52
CA LEU A 270 5.17 18.09 -20.42
C LEU A 270 5.16 17.65 -18.94
N PRO A 271 4.31 16.69 -18.55
CA PRO A 271 4.26 16.19 -17.17
C PRO A 271 5.61 15.67 -16.64
N SER A 272 6.46 15.14 -17.52
CA SER A 272 7.80 14.65 -17.19
C SER A 272 8.81 15.73 -16.81
N ARG A 273 8.54 17.00 -17.14
CA ARG A 273 9.45 18.13 -16.91
C ARG A 273 9.10 18.95 -15.67
N ILE A 274 8.15 18.50 -14.85
CA ILE A 274 7.79 19.17 -13.60
C ILE A 274 8.75 18.73 -12.49
N ILE A 275 9.26 19.69 -11.71
CA ILE A 275 10.21 19.42 -10.64
C ILE A 275 9.54 19.61 -9.28
N LEU A 276 9.65 18.61 -8.40
CA LEU A 276 9.16 18.68 -7.02
C LEU A 276 10.20 19.36 -6.11
N LEU A 277 9.84 20.44 -5.42
CA LEU A 277 10.76 21.26 -4.64
C LEU A 277 11.08 20.68 -3.23
N ARG A 278 10.98 19.35 -3.05
CA ARG A 278 10.95 18.70 -1.72
C ARG A 278 12.29 18.11 -1.24
N TYR A 279 13.36 18.19 -2.02
CA TYR A 279 14.58 17.39 -1.78
C TYR A 279 15.58 17.91 -0.72
N LEU A 280 15.27 18.98 0.03
CA LEU A 280 16.24 19.57 0.98
C LEU A 280 16.18 19.08 2.44
N THR A 281 15.25 18.20 2.81
CA THR A 281 15.08 17.77 4.22
C THR A 281 15.73 16.43 4.57
N LEU A 282 16.12 15.62 3.59
CA LEU A 282 16.71 14.27 3.84
C LEU A 282 18.24 14.28 3.92
N GLN A 283 18.95 15.23 3.28
CA GLN A 283 20.42 15.27 3.30
C GLN A 283 20.99 15.67 4.68
N VAL A 284 20.36 16.62 5.37
CA VAL A 284 20.82 17.09 6.70
C VAL A 284 20.76 15.99 7.77
N ARG A 285 19.86 15.01 7.61
CA ARG A 285 19.62 13.94 8.59
C ARG A 285 20.68 12.84 8.53
N ILE A 286 21.26 12.57 7.35
CA ILE A 286 22.35 11.59 7.17
C ILE A 286 23.70 12.18 7.62
N GLU A 287 23.94 13.47 7.36
CA GLU A 287 25.16 14.17 7.79
C GLU A 287 25.33 14.21 9.32
N LYS A 288 24.25 14.47 10.07
CA LYS A 288 24.31 14.54 11.54
C LYS A 288 24.52 13.18 12.21
N MET A 289 24.09 12.08 11.60
CA MET A 289 24.30 10.73 12.13
C MET A 289 25.75 10.26 11.95
N PHE A 290 26.40 10.59 10.83
CA PHE A 290 27.77 10.14 10.54
C PHE A 290 28.87 11.02 11.15
N ARG A 291 28.60 12.29 11.47
CA ARG A 291 29.60 13.20 12.07
C ARG A 291 30.03 12.82 13.49
N LYS A 292 29.17 12.13 14.25
CA LYS A 292 29.48 11.69 15.63
C LYS A 292 30.29 10.40 15.69
N SER A 293 30.23 9.55 14.67
CA SER A 293 30.95 8.27 14.63
C SER A 293 32.38 8.36 14.09
N PHE A 294 32.77 9.49 13.48
CA PHE A 294 34.03 9.59 12.72
C PHE A 294 34.99 10.67 13.24
N GLN A 295 34.99 10.91 14.56
CA GLN A 295 36.00 11.75 15.21
C GLN A 295 37.19 10.93 15.76
N ILE A 296 37.20 9.61 15.51
CA ILE A 296 38.19 8.67 16.08
C ILE A 296 39.21 8.16 15.05
N LEU A 297 39.02 8.37 13.75
CA LEU A 297 39.94 7.84 12.73
C LEU A 297 40.18 8.83 11.58
N GLN A 298 41.09 9.78 11.80
CA GLN A 298 41.83 10.40 10.69
C GLN A 298 43.26 9.87 10.69
N PRO A 299 43.68 9.04 9.72
CA PRO A 299 45.08 8.95 9.38
C PRO A 299 45.44 10.16 8.50
N THR A 300 46.51 10.83 8.89
CA THR A 300 47.15 11.93 8.16
C THR A 300 47.77 11.41 6.86
N PHE A 301 47.03 11.45 5.76
CA PHE A 301 47.61 11.25 4.43
C PHE A 301 48.40 12.49 4.02
N LYS A 302 49.71 12.50 4.30
CA LYS A 302 50.68 13.34 3.60
C LYS A 302 50.85 12.79 2.18
N THR A 303 50.43 13.54 1.18
CA THR A 303 50.74 13.29 -0.22
C THR A 303 52.25 13.42 -0.45
N ARG A 304 52.93 12.29 -0.66
CA ARG A 304 54.28 12.25 -1.21
C ARG A 304 54.14 12.24 -2.73
N LEU A 305 54.39 13.39 -3.37
CA LEU A 305 54.57 13.46 -4.81
C LEU A 305 55.87 12.71 -5.17
N LEU A 306 55.78 11.75 -6.08
CA LEU A 306 56.94 11.10 -6.70
C LEU A 306 57.42 11.95 -7.90
N PRO A 307 58.73 12.12 -8.12
CA PRO A 307 59.24 12.86 -9.27
C PRO A 307 59.19 11.96 -10.52
N ILE A 308 58.60 12.48 -11.59
CA ILE A 308 58.62 11.84 -12.91
C ILE A 308 59.96 12.16 -13.56
N ILE A 309 60.77 11.12 -13.80
CA ILE A 309 62.00 11.17 -14.59
C ILE A 309 61.60 11.19 -16.08
N ARG A 310 61.88 12.30 -16.78
CA ARG A 310 61.77 12.41 -18.25
C ARG A 310 63.08 11.95 -18.90
N ASN A 311 63.02 10.89 -19.69
CA ASN A 311 64.08 10.56 -20.65
C ASN A 311 63.86 11.30 -21.97
N LYS A 312 64.99 11.64 -22.61
CA LYS A 312 65.16 12.53 -23.76
C LYS A 312 65.29 11.74 -25.07
N SER A 313 64.56 12.17 -26.11
CA SER A 313 64.90 12.21 -27.56
C SER A 313 63.57 12.26 -28.31
N THR A 314 63.30 13.16 -29.26
CA THR A 314 64.07 13.48 -30.47
C THR A 314 63.81 14.92 -30.90
N ASN A 315 64.79 15.56 -31.54
CA ASN A 315 64.73 16.92 -32.07
C ASN A 315 63.53 17.14 -33.00
N VAL A 316 62.76 18.18 -32.71
CA VAL A 316 61.93 18.91 -33.66
C VAL A 316 62.33 20.37 -33.51
N ASP A 317 62.74 21.00 -34.61
CA ASP A 317 63.17 22.40 -34.66
C ASP A 317 62.00 23.33 -34.29
N LEU A 318 62.00 23.82 -33.06
CA LEU A 318 60.93 24.68 -32.50
C LEU A 318 60.89 26.09 -33.11
N GLU A 319 61.98 26.59 -33.68
CA GLU A 319 62.02 27.96 -34.25
C GLU A 319 61.24 28.12 -35.55
N LYS A 320 60.91 27.01 -36.25
CA LYS A 320 60.11 27.04 -37.49
C LYS A 320 58.61 26.86 -37.28
N LEU A 321 58.16 26.42 -36.11
CA LEU A 321 56.74 26.22 -35.79
C LEU A 321 56.16 27.37 -34.97
N GLU A 322 56.99 28.15 -34.28
CA GLU A 322 56.54 29.32 -33.49
C GLU A 322 56.38 30.60 -34.33
N ALA A 323 56.90 30.63 -35.56
CA ALA A 323 56.81 31.80 -36.45
C ALA A 323 55.58 31.82 -37.37
N GLU A 324 54.78 30.75 -37.43
CA GLU A 324 53.57 30.65 -38.27
C GLU A 324 52.25 30.57 -37.49
N SER A 325 52.27 30.58 -36.15
CA SER A 325 51.06 30.44 -35.32
C SER A 325 50.69 31.68 -34.51
N THR A 326 51.36 32.81 -34.73
CA THR A 326 51.04 34.09 -34.07
C THR A 326 49.91 34.79 -34.85
N ASP A 327 48.68 34.68 -34.33
CA ASP A 327 47.62 35.72 -34.30
C ASP A 327 46.16 35.24 -34.42
N ILE A 328 45.81 33.98 -34.13
CA ILE A 328 44.39 33.56 -34.16
C ILE A 328 43.84 32.94 -32.85
N SER A 329 44.65 32.50 -31.88
CA SER A 329 44.12 31.72 -30.74
C SER A 329 43.77 32.49 -29.46
N VAL A 330 44.28 33.71 -29.24
CA VAL A 330 44.07 34.43 -27.95
C VAL A 330 42.71 35.14 -27.90
N VAL A 331 42.16 35.49 -29.07
CA VAL A 331 40.88 36.21 -29.17
C VAL A 331 39.68 35.31 -28.82
N ASP A 332 39.78 33.99 -29.01
CA ASP A 332 38.67 33.05 -28.85
C ASP A 332 38.36 32.66 -27.39
N GLU A 333 39.36 32.58 -26.52
CA GLU A 333 39.17 32.21 -25.11
C GLU A 333 38.56 33.36 -24.30
N GLU A 334 39.02 34.59 -24.56
CA GLU A 334 38.51 35.79 -23.90
C GLU A 334 37.09 36.13 -24.37
N LEU A 335 36.78 35.90 -25.65
CA LEU A 335 35.42 36.00 -26.19
C LEU A 335 34.48 34.95 -25.57
N LYS A 336 34.89 33.67 -25.50
CA LYS A 336 34.09 32.62 -24.86
C LYS A 336 33.83 32.91 -23.38
N ALA A 337 34.86 33.34 -22.64
CA ALA A 337 34.69 33.72 -21.23
C ALA A 337 33.73 34.91 -21.07
N ARG A 338 33.81 35.90 -21.97
CA ARG A 338 32.92 37.06 -22.00
C ARG A 338 31.48 36.67 -22.36
N GLU A 339 31.30 35.76 -23.30
CA GLU A 339 29.99 35.20 -23.68
C GLU A 339 29.37 34.38 -22.54
N GLU A 340 30.14 33.51 -21.89
CA GLU A 340 29.72 32.74 -20.71
C GLU A 340 29.32 33.66 -19.54
N GLU A 341 30.04 34.77 -19.34
CA GLU A 341 29.68 35.75 -18.33
C GLU A 341 28.41 36.54 -18.68
N ILE A 342 28.19 36.85 -19.96
CA ILE A 342 26.94 37.44 -20.44
C ILE A 342 25.78 36.45 -20.25
N GLU A 343 25.95 35.17 -20.55
CA GLU A 343 24.93 34.13 -20.31
C GLU A 343 24.63 33.95 -18.82
N ARG A 344 25.65 34.00 -17.96
CA ARG A 344 25.50 33.97 -16.50
C ARG A 344 24.67 35.14 -16.00
N LYS A 345 24.90 36.35 -16.54
CA LYS A 345 24.11 37.55 -16.21
C LYS A 345 22.68 37.48 -16.78
N ARG A 346 22.47 36.83 -17.92
CA ARG A 346 21.14 36.58 -18.51
C ARG A 346 20.34 35.51 -17.75
N ASN A 347 21.01 34.66 -16.98
CA ASN A 347 20.38 33.61 -16.19
C ASN A 347 19.57 34.18 -15.01
N LYS A 348 18.27 34.40 -15.22
CA LYS A 348 17.32 34.83 -14.18
C LYS A 348 16.75 33.67 -13.35
N SER A 349 17.13 32.42 -13.64
CA SER A 349 16.43 31.23 -13.14
C SER A 349 16.59 30.99 -11.63
N ARG A 350 17.52 31.67 -10.94
CA ARG A 350 17.84 31.48 -9.50
C ARG A 350 18.14 30.01 -9.11
N LEU A 351 18.28 29.11 -10.08
CA LEU A 351 18.63 27.71 -9.89
C LEU A 351 20.13 27.60 -9.61
N LYS A 352 20.53 26.59 -8.83
CA LYS A 352 21.93 26.24 -8.65
C LYS A 352 22.51 25.73 -9.98
N ASN A 353 23.82 25.85 -10.16
CA ASN A 353 24.48 25.44 -11.41
C ASN A 353 24.26 23.95 -11.72
N SER A 354 24.29 23.09 -10.69
CA SER A 354 24.00 21.66 -10.80
C SER A 354 22.56 21.39 -11.26
N ASP A 355 21.57 22.05 -10.66
CA ASP A 355 20.15 21.92 -11.05
C ASP A 355 19.90 22.40 -12.48
N ARG A 356 20.62 23.45 -12.89
CA ARG A 356 20.60 23.96 -14.26
C ARG A 356 21.22 22.95 -15.23
N ASN A 357 22.35 22.36 -14.88
CA ASN A 357 22.99 21.34 -15.71
C ASN A 357 22.09 20.11 -15.89
N ILE A 358 21.35 19.70 -14.86
CA ILE A 358 20.33 18.65 -14.97
C ILE A 358 19.23 19.04 -15.96
N LEU A 359 18.75 20.29 -15.94
CA LEU A 359 17.72 20.77 -16.86
C LEU A 359 18.16 20.73 -18.33
N PHE A 360 19.45 20.93 -18.59
CA PHE A 360 20.03 20.92 -19.93
C PHE A 360 20.69 19.57 -20.30
N ASP A 361 20.43 18.50 -19.53
CA ASP A 361 21.04 17.18 -19.71
C ASP A 361 22.59 17.23 -19.83
N LYS A 362 23.22 18.13 -19.07
CA LYS A 362 24.68 18.22 -18.90
C LYS A 362 25.09 17.58 -17.59
N ASN A 363 26.37 17.19 -17.47
CA ASN A 363 26.91 16.65 -16.23
C ASN A 363 26.64 17.63 -15.06
N PRO A 364 25.85 17.25 -14.04
CA PRO A 364 25.49 18.15 -12.95
C PRO A 364 26.68 18.55 -12.08
N TYR A 365 27.66 17.66 -11.95
CA TYR A 365 28.81 17.81 -11.09
C TYR A 365 30.07 17.43 -11.86
N PRO A 366 30.71 18.38 -12.58
CA PRO A 366 31.98 18.13 -13.25
C PRO A 366 33.10 17.85 -12.24
N GLU A 367 33.03 18.45 -11.04
CA GLU A 367 33.91 18.16 -9.93
C GLU A 367 33.16 17.43 -8.80
N PRO A 368 33.80 16.49 -8.10
CA PRO A 368 33.17 15.74 -7.02
C PRO A 368 32.97 16.60 -5.77
N GLU A 369 31.79 17.20 -5.61
CA GLU A 369 31.43 17.96 -4.39
C GLU A 369 31.18 17.06 -3.16
N HIS A 370 30.76 15.81 -3.38
CA HIS A 370 30.38 14.89 -2.30
C HIS A 370 31.03 13.51 -2.49
N TRP A 371 31.34 12.81 -1.40
CA TRP A 371 31.99 11.48 -1.43
C TRP A 371 31.34 10.45 -2.37
N GLN A 372 30.00 10.48 -2.56
CA GLN A 372 29.32 9.54 -3.46
C GLN A 372 29.72 9.78 -4.91
N HIS A 373 30.08 11.01 -5.29
CA HIS A 373 30.52 11.33 -6.64
C HIS A 373 31.86 10.64 -6.94
N GLY A 374 32.66 10.32 -5.92
CA GLY A 374 33.88 9.52 -6.04
C GLY A 374 33.66 8.01 -6.12
N THR A 375 32.43 7.51 -6.01
CA THR A 375 32.18 6.06 -6.06
C THR A 375 32.17 5.54 -7.50
N LEU A 376 32.70 4.33 -7.73
CA LEU A 376 32.67 3.67 -9.06
C LEU A 376 31.25 3.58 -9.62
N LYS A 377 30.26 3.33 -8.75
CA LYS A 377 28.85 3.26 -9.13
C LYS A 377 28.34 4.60 -9.69
N TYR A 378 28.70 5.71 -9.07
CA TYR A 378 28.30 7.03 -9.56
C TYR A 378 28.98 7.34 -10.88
N MET A 379 30.30 7.13 -10.97
CA MET A 379 31.07 7.38 -12.19
C MET A 379 30.54 6.56 -13.38
N ARG A 380 30.29 5.25 -13.20
CA ARG A 380 29.69 4.38 -14.22
C ARG A 380 28.32 4.90 -14.67
N ARG A 381 27.48 5.37 -13.73
CA ARG A 381 26.14 5.92 -14.04
C ARG A 381 26.23 7.24 -14.80
N THR A 382 27.15 8.12 -14.40
CA THR A 382 27.35 9.44 -15.02
C THR A 382 27.88 9.27 -16.44
N TYR A 383 28.86 8.39 -16.65
CA TYR A 383 29.34 8.03 -17.98
C TYR A 383 28.23 7.41 -18.84
N GLY A 384 27.42 6.51 -18.28
CA GLY A 384 26.30 5.91 -19.00
C GLY A 384 25.22 6.91 -19.44
N ARG A 385 25.06 8.04 -18.73
CA ARG A 385 24.05 9.06 -19.06
C ARG A 385 24.59 10.17 -19.96
N TYR A 386 25.82 10.62 -19.74
CA TYR A 386 26.39 11.79 -20.41
C TYR A 386 27.57 11.46 -21.34
N GLY A 387 28.00 10.20 -21.40
CA GLY A 387 29.10 9.74 -22.25
C GLY A 387 30.43 10.41 -21.91
N GLU A 388 31.23 10.69 -22.94
CA GLU A 388 32.54 11.35 -22.84
C GLU A 388 32.45 12.76 -22.24
N ALA A 389 31.33 13.47 -22.44
CA ALA A 389 31.09 14.79 -21.85
C ALA A 389 31.04 14.77 -20.30
N SER A 390 31.00 13.58 -19.68
CA SER A 390 31.13 13.43 -18.23
C SER A 390 32.56 13.64 -17.71
N GLY A 391 33.59 13.50 -18.55
CA GLY A 391 35.00 13.52 -18.14
C GLY A 391 35.45 12.28 -17.36
N VAL A 392 34.67 11.19 -17.39
CA VAL A 392 34.98 9.93 -16.72
C VAL A 392 35.66 8.97 -17.69
N ASP A 393 36.76 8.34 -17.25
CA ASP A 393 37.47 7.34 -18.05
C ASP A 393 36.59 6.11 -18.36
N PRO A 394 36.46 5.70 -19.65
CA PRO A 394 35.62 4.56 -20.03
C PRO A 394 36.06 3.22 -19.43
N SER A 395 37.33 3.08 -19.04
CA SER A 395 37.88 1.86 -18.43
C SER A 395 37.17 1.48 -17.11
N ILE A 396 36.64 2.49 -16.40
CA ILE A 396 35.90 2.31 -15.14
C ILE A 396 34.61 1.50 -15.34
N CYS A 397 34.06 1.47 -16.55
CA CYS A 397 32.85 0.69 -16.86
C CYS A 397 33.07 -0.83 -16.81
N TRP A 398 34.31 -1.30 -16.89
CA TRP A 398 34.61 -2.71 -16.74
C TRP A 398 34.73 -3.13 -15.27
N PRO A 399 34.37 -4.38 -14.94
CA PRO A 399 34.55 -4.91 -13.59
C PRO A 399 36.03 -4.95 -13.20
N VAL A 400 36.30 -4.65 -11.93
CA VAL A 400 37.63 -4.87 -11.34
C VAL A 400 37.85 -6.38 -11.17
N LYS A 401 39.10 -6.82 -11.11
CA LYS A 401 39.46 -8.24 -10.92
C LYS A 401 38.69 -8.90 -9.76
N ASP A 402 38.62 -8.23 -8.61
CA ASP A 402 37.90 -8.73 -7.44
C ASP A 402 36.38 -8.81 -7.68
N GLU A 403 35.79 -7.84 -8.39
CA GLU A 403 34.37 -7.89 -8.79
C GLU A 403 34.11 -9.08 -9.72
N LEU A 404 35.03 -9.37 -10.63
CA LEU A 404 34.94 -10.48 -11.58
C LEU A 404 35.07 -11.84 -10.90
N GLU A 405 35.99 -11.98 -9.94
CA GLU A 405 36.16 -13.21 -9.16
C GLU A 405 34.91 -13.49 -8.31
N ASN A 406 34.37 -12.47 -7.65
CA ASN A 406 33.12 -12.58 -6.88
C ASN A 406 31.94 -12.95 -7.78
N ALA A 407 31.83 -12.39 -8.98
CA ALA A 407 30.77 -12.73 -9.93
C ALA A 407 30.85 -14.20 -10.37
N LYS A 408 32.05 -14.71 -10.66
CA LYS A 408 32.28 -16.12 -11.02
C LYS A 408 31.94 -17.07 -9.88
N GLU A 409 32.28 -16.72 -8.65
CA GLU A 409 31.93 -17.52 -7.47
C GLU A 409 30.42 -17.55 -7.26
N TYR A 410 29.76 -16.39 -7.37
CA TYR A 410 28.30 -16.30 -7.28
C TYR A 410 27.62 -17.16 -8.34
N GLU A 411 28.06 -17.10 -9.59
CA GLU A 411 27.49 -17.92 -10.68
C GLU A 411 27.64 -19.42 -10.40
N ARG A 412 28.81 -19.85 -9.93
CA ARG A 412 29.07 -21.25 -9.57
C ARG A 412 28.17 -21.74 -8.43
N VAL A 413 27.96 -20.92 -7.39
CA VAL A 413 27.17 -21.28 -6.21
C VAL A 413 25.67 -21.21 -6.49
N ALA A 414 25.21 -20.14 -7.15
CA ALA A 414 23.80 -19.93 -7.43
C ALA A 414 23.29 -20.84 -8.56
N PHE A 415 24.13 -21.12 -9.56
CA PHE A 415 23.78 -21.89 -10.75
C PHE A 415 24.78 -23.04 -10.97
N PRO A 416 24.74 -24.09 -10.11
CA PRO A 416 25.74 -25.16 -10.14
C PRO A 416 25.59 -26.11 -11.33
N TYR A 417 24.41 -26.17 -11.96
CA TYR A 417 24.13 -27.06 -13.06
C TYR A 417 24.19 -26.35 -14.40
N THR A 418 24.71 -27.06 -15.39
CA THR A 418 24.67 -26.61 -16.78
C THR A 418 23.25 -26.71 -17.34
N ILE A 419 22.94 -25.91 -18.37
CA ILE A 419 21.63 -25.89 -19.01
C ILE A 419 21.24 -27.30 -19.51
N THR A 420 22.20 -28.06 -20.04
CA THR A 420 21.98 -29.44 -20.49
C THR A 420 21.54 -30.36 -19.35
N GLN A 421 22.21 -30.29 -18.21
CA GLN A 421 21.86 -31.08 -17.01
C GLN A 421 20.48 -30.71 -16.46
N ILE A 422 20.13 -29.42 -16.45
CA ILE A 422 18.80 -28.95 -16.01
C ILE A 422 17.71 -29.53 -16.93
N VAL A 423 17.94 -29.55 -18.24
CA VAL A 423 17.02 -30.10 -19.22
C VAL A 423 16.85 -31.62 -19.03
N GLU A 424 17.95 -32.35 -18.84
CA GLU A 424 17.92 -33.81 -18.59
C GLU A 424 17.12 -34.15 -17.32
N GLU A 425 17.36 -33.44 -16.22
CA GLU A 425 16.62 -33.64 -14.97
C GLU A 425 15.13 -33.32 -15.14
N ALA A 426 14.78 -32.24 -15.84
CA ALA A 426 13.40 -31.91 -16.13
C ALA A 426 12.70 -32.99 -17.00
N HIS A 427 13.42 -33.57 -17.96
CA HIS A 427 12.94 -34.70 -18.76
C HIS A 427 12.66 -35.92 -17.89
N LYS A 428 13.58 -36.27 -17.00
CA LYS A 428 13.44 -37.39 -16.05
C LYS A 428 12.22 -37.21 -15.13
N GLN A 429 12.08 -36.03 -14.51
CA GLN A 429 10.93 -35.73 -13.64
C GLN A 429 9.59 -35.82 -14.39
N ARG A 430 9.56 -35.38 -15.65
CA ARG A 430 8.36 -35.50 -16.49
C ARG A 430 8.03 -36.96 -16.79
N GLN A 431 9.02 -37.80 -17.07
CA GLN A 431 8.81 -39.23 -17.28
C GLN A 431 8.26 -39.91 -16.01
N GLU A 432 8.86 -39.66 -14.85
CA GLU A 432 8.40 -40.21 -13.56
C GLU A 432 6.97 -39.77 -13.23
N LYS A 433 6.63 -38.49 -13.49
CA LYS A 433 5.27 -37.98 -13.27
C LYS A 433 4.27 -38.68 -14.19
N ASN A 434 4.60 -38.86 -15.46
CA ASN A 434 3.73 -39.54 -16.41
C ASN A 434 3.49 -41.00 -16.02
N GLU A 435 4.54 -41.68 -15.54
CA GLU A 435 4.45 -43.05 -15.04
C GLU A 435 3.51 -43.15 -13.83
N ARG A 436 3.62 -42.24 -12.86
CA ARG A 436 2.70 -42.17 -11.71
C ARG A 436 1.25 -41.94 -12.14
N ILE A 437 1.03 -41.08 -13.13
CA ILE A 437 -0.32 -40.83 -13.67
C ILE A 437 -0.85 -42.10 -14.32
N ARG A 438 -0.03 -42.80 -15.12
CA ARG A 438 -0.42 -44.05 -15.77
C ARG A 438 -0.86 -45.12 -14.75
N LEU A 439 -0.02 -45.38 -13.75
CA LEU A 439 -0.33 -46.35 -12.69
C LEU A 439 -1.62 -46.01 -11.94
N ARG A 440 -1.85 -44.71 -11.65
CA ARG A 440 -3.10 -44.26 -11.02
C ARG A 440 -4.31 -44.49 -11.92
N GLN A 441 -4.20 -44.22 -13.22
CA GLN A 441 -5.29 -44.44 -14.17
C GLN A 441 -5.65 -45.93 -14.28
N GLU A 442 -4.65 -46.81 -14.29
CA GLU A 442 -4.85 -48.27 -14.25
C GLU A 442 -5.57 -48.72 -12.98
N GLU A 443 -5.22 -48.14 -11.82
CA GLU A 443 -5.91 -48.44 -10.56
C GLU A 443 -7.37 -47.96 -10.58
N ILE A 444 -7.62 -46.76 -11.11
CA ILE A 444 -8.98 -46.21 -11.25
C ILE A 444 -9.80 -47.11 -12.19
N ALA A 445 -9.25 -47.54 -13.32
CA ALA A 445 -9.92 -48.43 -14.26
C ALA A 445 -10.35 -49.74 -13.58
N LYS A 446 -9.46 -50.38 -12.82
CA LYS A 446 -9.76 -51.59 -12.03
C LYS A 446 -10.87 -51.37 -11.01
N LYS A 447 -10.93 -50.18 -10.39
CA LYS A 447 -12.01 -49.82 -9.45
C LYS A 447 -13.33 -49.55 -10.16
N LEU A 448 -13.30 -48.95 -11.34
CA LEU A 448 -14.49 -48.69 -12.17
C LEU A 448 -15.14 -49.99 -12.64
N GLU A 449 -14.35 -51.02 -12.99
CA GLU A 449 -14.89 -52.35 -13.34
C GLU A 449 -15.74 -52.95 -12.20
N LYS A 450 -15.32 -52.76 -10.95
CA LYS A 450 -16.04 -53.26 -9.75
C LYS A 450 -17.18 -52.35 -9.30
N LEU A 451 -17.31 -51.15 -9.86
CA LEU A 451 -18.26 -50.15 -9.42
C LEU A 451 -19.71 -50.64 -9.54
N GLU A 452 -20.04 -51.32 -10.64
CA GLU A 452 -21.42 -51.69 -10.92
C GLU A 452 -21.91 -52.80 -10.01
N GLN A 453 -21.03 -53.74 -9.66
CA GLN A 453 -21.29 -54.73 -8.62
C GLN A 453 -21.50 -54.06 -7.26
N MET A 454 -20.64 -53.11 -6.88
CA MET A 454 -20.77 -52.39 -5.61
C MET A 454 -22.07 -51.57 -5.53
N LYS A 455 -22.51 -50.96 -6.62
CA LYS A 455 -23.80 -50.25 -6.68
C LYS A 455 -24.97 -51.20 -6.49
N GLN A 456 -24.97 -52.34 -7.18
CA GLN A 456 -26.02 -53.34 -7.04
C GLN A 456 -26.11 -53.85 -5.60
N ASP A 457 -24.97 -54.16 -4.98
CA ASP A 457 -24.90 -54.57 -3.57
C ASP A 457 -25.46 -53.50 -2.63
N LEU A 458 -25.14 -52.23 -2.88
CA LEU A 458 -25.66 -51.11 -2.11
C LEU A 458 -27.19 -50.99 -2.24
N TYR A 459 -27.72 -51.03 -3.46
CA TYR A 459 -29.18 -50.96 -3.68
C TYR A 459 -29.91 -52.16 -3.07
N ASN A 460 -29.29 -53.34 -3.08
CA ASN A 460 -29.84 -54.50 -2.41
C ASN A 460 -29.92 -54.29 -0.89
N ARG A 461 -28.86 -53.74 -0.26
CA ARG A 461 -28.86 -53.40 1.17
C ARG A 461 -29.90 -52.34 1.53
N ILE A 462 -30.07 -51.33 0.68
CA ILE A 462 -31.11 -50.31 0.87
C ILE A 462 -32.49 -50.97 0.82
N ARG A 463 -32.77 -51.78 -0.21
CA ARG A 463 -34.05 -52.50 -0.34
C ARG A 463 -34.33 -53.45 0.83
N THR A 464 -33.32 -54.16 1.34
CA THR A 464 -33.51 -55.02 2.51
C THR A 464 -33.83 -54.20 3.75
N LYS A 465 -33.14 -53.06 3.95
CA LYS A 465 -33.39 -52.17 5.09
C LYS A 465 -34.76 -51.50 5.03
N GLU A 466 -35.19 -51.09 3.84
CA GLU A 466 -36.54 -50.54 3.61
C GLU A 466 -37.61 -51.58 3.93
N LYS A 467 -37.46 -52.82 3.43
CA LYS A 467 -38.39 -53.92 3.75
C LYS A 467 -38.43 -54.25 5.24
N GLU A 468 -37.27 -54.27 5.92
CA GLU A 468 -37.22 -54.47 7.37
C GLU A 468 -37.95 -53.34 8.11
N ALA A 469 -37.75 -52.10 7.69
CA ALA A 469 -38.40 -50.93 8.27
C ALA A 469 -39.92 -50.92 8.04
N THR A 470 -40.39 -51.25 6.84
CA THR A 470 -41.83 -51.36 6.55
C THR A 470 -42.46 -52.50 7.34
N ALA A 471 -41.83 -53.67 7.40
CA ALA A 471 -42.32 -54.79 8.20
C ALA A 471 -42.31 -54.50 9.71
N ALA A 472 -41.36 -53.70 10.20
CA ALA A 472 -41.36 -53.24 11.59
C ALA A 472 -42.50 -52.23 11.86
N LYS A 473 -42.77 -51.33 10.91
CA LYS A 473 -43.89 -50.38 10.99
C LYS A 473 -45.24 -51.11 11.01
N GLU A 474 -45.46 -52.05 10.09
CA GLU A 474 -46.68 -52.87 10.04
C GLU A 474 -46.86 -53.75 11.29
N ARG A 475 -45.78 -54.31 11.84
CA ARG A 475 -45.83 -55.03 13.13
C ARG A 475 -46.24 -54.10 14.27
N LYS A 476 -45.67 -52.89 14.31
CA LYS A 476 -46.01 -51.89 15.32
C LYS A 476 -47.48 -51.42 15.21
N GLU A 477 -47.96 -51.18 13.99
CA GLU A 477 -49.36 -50.80 13.74
C GLU A 477 -50.34 -51.90 14.15
N ARG A 478 -50.03 -53.17 13.84
CA ARG A 478 -50.83 -54.33 14.29
C ARG A 478 -50.93 -54.40 15.82
N LEU A 479 -49.80 -54.29 16.52
CA LEU A 479 -49.76 -54.28 17.98
C LEU A 479 -50.59 -53.12 18.57
N ILE A 480 -50.52 -51.93 17.97
CA ILE A 480 -51.31 -50.78 18.43
C ILE A 480 -52.82 -51.04 18.24
N GLU A 481 -53.22 -51.66 17.13
CA GLU A 481 -54.63 -51.94 16.87
C GLU A 481 -55.18 -53.08 17.77
N GLU A 482 -54.38 -54.11 18.05
CA GLU A 482 -54.73 -55.17 19.02
C GLU A 482 -54.95 -54.60 20.43
N VAL A 483 -54.03 -53.74 20.89
CA VAL A 483 -54.17 -53.04 22.18
C VAL A 483 -55.41 -52.14 22.19
N ARG A 484 -55.67 -51.43 21.08
CA ARG A 484 -56.86 -50.58 20.92
C ARG A 484 -58.15 -51.40 20.99
N MET A 485 -58.19 -52.59 20.39
CA MET A 485 -59.35 -53.49 20.45
C MET A 485 -59.61 -54.01 21.87
N HIS A 486 -58.54 -54.26 22.65
CA HIS A 486 -58.67 -54.73 24.02
C HIS A 486 -59.16 -53.64 25.00
N PHE A 487 -58.65 -52.41 24.88
CA PHE A 487 -58.97 -51.32 25.82
C PHE A 487 -60.06 -50.34 25.33
N GLY A 488 -60.41 -50.35 24.05
CA GLY A 488 -61.45 -49.50 23.45
C GLY A 488 -61.00 -48.06 23.10
N TYR A 489 -59.76 -47.68 23.39
CA TYR A 489 -59.15 -46.40 23.04
C TYR A 489 -57.65 -46.56 22.76
N THR A 490 -57.02 -45.56 22.14
CA THR A 490 -55.59 -45.61 21.78
C THR A 490 -54.69 -45.36 23.00
N VAL A 491 -53.82 -46.32 23.31
CA VAL A 491 -52.85 -46.27 24.42
C VAL A 491 -51.46 -45.97 23.87
N ASP A 492 -50.68 -45.12 24.54
CA ASP A 492 -49.32 -44.77 24.12
C ASP A 492 -48.38 -45.98 24.26
N PRO A 493 -47.56 -46.33 23.26
CA PRO A 493 -46.58 -47.43 23.34
C PRO A 493 -45.57 -47.39 24.49
N ARG A 494 -45.43 -46.24 25.18
CA ARG A 494 -44.53 -46.10 26.33
C ARG A 494 -45.17 -46.43 27.68
N ASP A 495 -46.49 -46.53 27.73
CA ASP A 495 -47.27 -46.81 28.94
C ASP A 495 -47.05 -48.27 29.40
N GLU A 496 -47.08 -48.52 30.71
CA GLU A 496 -46.84 -49.85 31.30
C GLU A 496 -47.91 -50.85 30.86
N LYS A 497 -49.17 -50.40 30.72
CA LYS A 497 -50.29 -51.22 30.23
C LYS A 497 -50.10 -51.72 28.80
N PHE A 498 -49.41 -50.94 27.96
CA PHE A 498 -49.08 -51.33 26.59
C PHE A 498 -48.01 -52.42 26.60
N LYS A 499 -47.02 -52.32 27.50
CA LYS A 499 -45.92 -53.29 27.61
C LYS A 499 -46.41 -54.64 28.10
N GLU A 500 -47.26 -54.67 29.12
CA GLU A 500 -47.83 -55.92 29.67
C GLU A 500 -48.57 -56.74 28.59
N LEU A 501 -49.36 -56.08 27.74
CA LEU A 501 -50.11 -56.75 26.68
C LEU A 501 -49.24 -57.11 25.45
N SER A 502 -48.13 -56.39 25.24
CA SER A 502 -47.19 -56.66 24.13
C SER A 502 -46.19 -57.78 24.42
N GLU A 503 -46.03 -58.15 25.70
CA GLU A 503 -45.13 -59.20 26.17
C GLU A 503 -45.81 -60.56 26.39
N THR A 504 -47.15 -60.59 26.54
CA THR A 504 -48.01 -61.78 26.44
C THR A 504 -48.22 -62.22 25.00
#